data_AF-I3TDV0-F1
#
_entry.id   AF-I3TDV0-F1
#
_cell.length_a   1.000
_cell.length_b   1.000
_cell.length_c   1.000
_cell.angle_alpha   90.00
_cell.angle_beta   90.00
_cell.angle_gamma   90.00
#
_symmetry.space_group_name_H-M   'P 1'
#
loop_
_entity.id
_entity.type
_entity.pdbx_description
1 polymer ?
#
loop_
_entity_poly.entity_id
_entity_poly.type
_entity_poly.pdbx_seq_one_letter_code
_entity_poly.pdbx_strand_id
1 'polypeptide(L)'
;MTDINIQVVFESSIGEPFTRVFSGRITSRSGTLVFELGDLALKSKQSIRVEYENSVAGYYKLMASGWLRIGPFEVPIPCLIAVGEPCYRVQVLIPGLDEELYVEPGVYGSTLVVSWDLAEGSGSHKLTVRVRGREGSPGKVYNRT
;
A
#
# COMPACT_ATOMS: atom_id res chain seq x y z
N MET A 1 -17.25 19.11 -9.02
CA MET A 1 -17.62 17.80 -9.63
C MET A 1 -16.40 16.91 -9.48
N THR A 2 -16.56 15.67 -9.00
CA THR A 2 -15.46 14.75 -8.73
C THR A 2 -15.61 13.50 -9.59
N ASP A 3 -14.61 13.20 -10.40
CA ASP A 3 -14.58 12.02 -11.26
C ASP A 3 -13.14 11.59 -11.55
N ILE A 4 -12.55 10.80 -10.65
CA ILE A 4 -11.16 10.37 -10.76
C ILE A 4 -11.14 8.84 -10.92
N ASN A 5 -10.59 8.35 -12.03
CA ASN A 5 -10.33 6.94 -12.21
C ASN A 5 -9.04 6.57 -11.49
N ILE A 6 -9.05 5.53 -10.67
CA ILE A 6 -7.85 5.02 -10.02
C ILE A 6 -7.52 3.63 -10.56
N GLN A 7 -6.29 3.45 -11.02
CA GLN A 7 -5.73 2.14 -11.36
C GLN A 7 -4.68 1.79 -10.31
N VAL A 8 -4.84 0.64 -9.65
CA VAL A 8 -3.87 0.11 -8.71
C VAL A 8 -3.11 -1.02 -9.38
N VAL A 9 -1.79 -0.87 -9.52
CA VAL A 9 -0.89 -1.95 -9.93
C VAL A 9 -0.22 -2.49 -8.67
N PHE A 10 -0.54 -3.72 -8.32
CA PHE A 10 0.04 -4.40 -7.17
C PHE A 10 1.08 -5.41 -7.64
N GLU A 11 2.32 -5.25 -7.19
CA GLU A 11 3.45 -6.12 -7.52
C GLU A 11 3.95 -6.76 -6.23
N SER A 12 3.99 -8.10 -6.19
CA SER A 12 4.61 -8.84 -5.10
C SER A 12 5.86 -9.54 -5.62
N SER A 13 6.97 -9.39 -4.91
CA SER A 13 8.15 -10.25 -5.06
C SER A 13 8.25 -11.29 -3.93
N ILE A 14 7.23 -11.37 -3.08
CA ILE A 14 7.15 -12.28 -1.94
C ILE A 14 6.52 -13.59 -2.37
N GLY A 15 7.16 -14.70 -2.01
CA GLY A 15 6.74 -16.02 -2.47
C GLY A 15 6.95 -16.17 -3.97
N GLU A 16 5.92 -16.60 -4.69
CA GLU A 16 5.90 -16.58 -6.15
C GLU A 16 5.60 -15.16 -6.65
N PRO A 17 6.49 -14.52 -7.42
CA PRO A 17 6.27 -13.15 -7.88
C PRO A 17 5.04 -13.02 -8.76
N PHE A 18 4.28 -11.95 -8.58
CA PHE A 18 3.12 -11.66 -9.42
C PHE A 18 2.83 -10.17 -9.52
N THR A 19 2.09 -9.82 -10.58
CA THR A 19 1.52 -8.48 -10.78
C THR A 19 0.02 -8.61 -10.99
N ARG A 20 -0.76 -7.75 -10.32
CA ARG A 20 -2.21 -7.64 -10.51
C ARG A 20 -2.59 -6.18 -10.71
N VAL A 21 -3.64 -5.96 -11.50
CA VAL A 21 -4.14 -4.62 -11.80
C VAL A 21 -5.59 -4.54 -11.40
N PHE A 22 -5.93 -3.51 -10.63
CA PHE A 22 -7.27 -3.22 -10.17
C PHE A 22 -7.69 -1.84 -10.65
N SER A 23 -8.99 -1.60 -10.73
CA SER A 23 -9.53 -0.31 -11.12
C SER A 23 -10.68 0.08 -10.19
N GLY A 24 -10.74 1.35 -9.85
CA GLY A 24 -11.79 1.95 -9.04
C GLY A 24 -12.12 3.36 -9.54
N ARG A 25 -13.18 3.95 -8.99
CA ARG A 25 -13.62 5.28 -9.35
C ARG A 25 -13.95 6.09 -8.09
N ILE A 26 -13.43 7.31 -8.03
CA ILE A 26 -13.71 8.27 -6.97
C ILE A 26 -14.70 9.29 -7.52
N THR A 27 -15.93 9.23 -7.03
CA THR A 27 -17.05 10.07 -7.49
C THR A 27 -17.56 11.03 -6.41
N SER A 28 -17.05 10.89 -5.18
CA SER A 28 -17.44 11.68 -4.01
C SER A 28 -16.23 12.42 -3.43
N ARG A 29 -16.51 13.53 -2.74
CA ARG A 29 -15.48 14.35 -2.08
C ARG A 29 -14.69 13.58 -1.03
N SER A 30 -15.35 12.70 -0.29
CA SER A 30 -14.73 11.78 0.67
C SER A 30 -15.26 10.37 0.47
N GLY A 31 -14.49 9.38 0.90
CA GLY A 31 -14.88 7.97 0.76
C GLY A 31 -13.72 7.01 0.93
N THR A 32 -14.03 5.73 0.65
CA THR A 32 -13.08 4.63 0.76
C THR A 32 -13.26 3.68 -0.42
N LEU A 33 -12.15 3.19 -0.98
CA LEU A 33 -12.09 2.06 -1.89
C LEU A 33 -11.32 0.93 -1.22
N VAL A 34 -11.78 -0.29 -1.46
CA VAL A 34 -11.14 -1.52 -0.95
C VAL A 34 -10.80 -2.40 -2.15
N PHE A 35 -9.55 -2.83 -2.23
CA PHE A 35 -9.05 -3.70 -3.28
C PHE A 35 -8.58 -5.01 -2.66
N GLU A 36 -9.23 -6.13 -3.02
CA GLU A 36 -8.77 -7.47 -2.65
C GLU A 36 -7.63 -7.89 -3.57
N LEU A 37 -6.40 -7.82 -3.04
CA LEU A 37 -5.18 -8.05 -3.81
C LEU A 37 -4.89 -9.54 -4.01
N GLY A 38 -5.50 -10.38 -3.16
CA GLY A 38 -5.39 -11.84 -3.16
C GLY A 38 -4.34 -12.34 -2.18
N ASP A 39 -3.95 -13.61 -2.34
CA ASP A 39 -3.11 -14.27 -1.34
C ASP A 39 -1.61 -14.13 -1.61
N LEU A 40 -0.85 -13.93 -0.54
CA LEU A 40 0.61 -13.96 -0.49
C LEU A 40 1.03 -15.26 0.21
N ALA A 41 1.70 -16.16 -0.52
CA ALA A 41 2.18 -17.43 0.01
C ALA A 41 3.68 -17.37 0.31
N LEU A 42 4.03 -17.23 1.59
CA LEU A 42 5.42 -17.16 2.07
C LEU A 42 5.89 -18.57 2.45
N LYS A 43 6.92 -19.06 1.74
CA LYS A 43 7.53 -20.37 2.02
C LYS A 43 8.54 -20.35 3.16
N SER A 44 9.10 -19.18 3.44
CA SER A 44 10.16 -18.95 4.43
C SER A 44 9.88 -17.65 5.17
N LYS A 45 10.57 -17.44 6.30
CA LYS A 45 10.51 -16.17 7.03
C LYS A 45 11.12 -15.07 6.16
N GLN A 46 10.39 -13.98 5.96
CA GLN A 46 10.83 -12.87 5.12
C GLN A 46 10.73 -11.54 5.86
N SER A 47 11.67 -10.64 5.59
CA SER A 47 11.46 -9.22 5.83
C SER A 47 10.74 -8.60 4.64
N ILE A 48 9.70 -7.84 4.94
CA ILE A 48 8.83 -7.18 3.98
C ILE A 48 9.10 -5.69 4.00
N ARG A 49 9.19 -5.11 2.80
CA ARG A 49 9.17 -3.67 2.58
C ARG A 49 8.17 -3.32 1.50
N VAL A 50 7.33 -2.34 1.81
CA VAL A 50 6.32 -1.77 0.93
C VAL A 50 6.90 -0.51 0.30
N GLU A 51 6.79 -0.42 -1.01
CA GLU A 51 7.14 0.75 -1.80
C GLU A 51 5.91 1.17 -2.61
N TYR A 52 5.79 2.45 -2.92
CA TYR A 52 4.70 2.93 -3.75
C TYR A 52 5.11 4.09 -4.63
N GLU A 53 4.47 4.19 -5.79
CA GLU A 53 4.70 5.23 -6.78
C GLU A 53 3.38 5.73 -7.33
N ASN A 54 3.31 7.05 -7.53
CA ASN A 54 2.12 7.74 -8.02
C ASN A 54 2.38 8.33 -9.40
N SER A 55 1.45 8.14 -10.32
CA SER A 55 1.44 8.78 -11.63
C SER A 55 0.08 9.41 -11.90
N VAL A 56 0.11 10.63 -12.43
CA VAL A 56 -1.05 11.52 -12.55
C VAL A 56 -1.29 11.86 -14.01
N ALA A 57 -2.54 11.77 -14.45
CA ALA A 57 -3.01 12.30 -15.72
C ALA A 57 -4.30 13.11 -15.51
N GLY A 58 -4.33 14.34 -16.00
CA GLY A 58 -5.46 15.26 -15.81
C GLY A 58 -5.27 16.25 -14.66
N TYR A 59 -6.36 16.93 -14.28
CA TYR A 59 -6.35 18.01 -13.29
C TYR A 59 -7.37 17.75 -12.19
N TYR A 60 -6.88 17.32 -11.04
CA TYR A 60 -7.68 17.05 -9.85
C TYR A 60 -6.87 17.27 -8.58
N LYS A 61 -7.58 17.35 -7.46
CA LYS A 61 -7.04 17.34 -6.12
C LYS A 61 -7.45 16.05 -5.43
N LEU A 62 -6.49 15.37 -4.81
CA LEU A 62 -6.74 14.13 -4.08
C LEU A 62 -5.72 13.97 -2.96
N MET A 63 -6.20 13.83 -1.73
CA MET A 63 -5.40 13.41 -0.59
C MET A 63 -6.01 12.12 -0.03
N ALA A 64 -5.26 11.03 -0.15
CA ALA A 64 -5.70 9.72 0.31
C ALA A 64 -4.64 9.05 1.19
N SER A 65 -5.12 8.42 2.26
CA SER A 65 -4.32 7.52 3.10
C SER A 65 -4.59 6.07 2.73
N GLY A 66 -3.56 5.24 2.90
CA GLY A 66 -3.58 3.82 2.61
C GLY A 66 -3.49 2.95 3.85
N TRP A 67 -4.09 1.76 3.80
CA TRP A 67 -3.76 0.66 4.68
C TRP A 67 -3.57 -0.59 3.83
N LEU A 68 -2.35 -1.11 3.79
CA LEU A 68 -2.08 -2.41 3.22
C LEU A 68 -2.18 -3.46 4.34
N ARG A 69 -3.14 -4.36 4.21
CA ARG A 69 -3.33 -5.50 5.10
C ARG A 69 -2.74 -6.75 4.48
N ILE A 70 -1.98 -7.51 5.26
CA ILE A 70 -1.42 -8.81 4.90
C ILE A 70 -1.73 -9.75 6.07
N GLY A 71 -2.84 -10.49 5.99
CA GLY A 71 -3.36 -11.27 7.10
C GLY A 71 -3.54 -10.40 8.37
N PRO A 72 -2.88 -10.72 9.50
CA PRO A 72 -2.99 -9.93 10.73
C PRO A 72 -2.12 -8.67 10.74
N PHE A 73 -1.25 -8.49 9.75
CA PHE A 73 -0.33 -7.36 9.68
C PHE A 73 -0.98 -6.18 8.95
N GLU A 74 -0.83 -4.98 9.52
CA GLU A 74 -1.30 -3.73 8.91
C GLU A 74 -0.11 -2.80 8.68
N VAL A 75 0.06 -2.34 7.45
CA VAL A 75 1.04 -1.31 7.07
C VAL A 75 0.27 -0.04 6.71
N PRO A 76 0.17 0.93 7.62
CA PRO A 76 -0.44 2.21 7.31
C PRO A 76 0.46 3.01 6.36
N ILE A 77 -0.11 3.64 5.34
CA ILE A 77 0.61 4.47 4.39
C ILE A 77 -0.03 5.86 4.44
N PRO A 78 0.31 6.68 5.45
CA PRO A 78 -0.16 8.05 5.49
C PRO A 78 0.42 8.78 4.27
N CYS A 79 -0.41 9.54 3.57
CA CYS A 79 -0.03 10.18 2.31
C CYS A 79 0.26 9.19 1.15
N LEU A 80 -0.53 8.12 1.04
CA LEU A 80 -0.46 7.19 -0.09
C LEU A 80 -0.61 7.94 -1.43
N ILE A 81 -1.56 8.88 -1.50
CA ILE A 81 -1.75 9.77 -2.64
C ILE A 81 -1.84 11.22 -2.16
N ALA A 82 -1.07 12.11 -2.76
CA ALA A 82 -1.14 13.55 -2.54
C ALA A 82 -0.97 14.28 -3.89
N VAL A 83 -2.08 14.77 -4.45
CA VAL A 83 -2.12 15.50 -5.72
C VAL A 83 -2.83 16.83 -5.50
N GLY A 84 -2.17 17.93 -5.85
CA GLY A 84 -2.74 19.28 -5.75
C GLY A 84 -3.00 19.80 -4.34
N GLU A 85 -2.65 19.02 -3.31
CA GLU A 85 -2.81 19.33 -1.88
C GLU A 85 -1.59 18.80 -1.12
N PRO A 86 -1.08 19.53 -0.11
CA PRO A 86 0.01 19.05 0.73
C PRO A 86 -0.49 17.91 1.63
N CYS A 87 0.39 16.96 1.93
CA CYS A 87 0.13 15.92 2.92
C CYS A 87 1.21 15.93 3.99
N TYR A 88 0.78 15.82 5.24
CA TYR A 88 1.64 15.84 6.41
C TYR A 88 1.44 14.55 7.19
N ARG A 89 2.54 13.89 7.57
CA ARG A 89 2.53 12.75 8.48
C ARG A 89 3.32 13.07 9.73
N VAL A 90 2.89 12.53 10.87
CA VAL A 90 3.69 12.54 12.09
C VAL A 90 4.95 11.70 11.86
N GLN A 91 6.10 12.13 12.36
CA GLN A 91 7.38 11.42 12.25
C GLN A 91 7.43 10.19 13.16
N VAL A 92 6.61 9.19 12.85
CA VAL A 92 6.64 7.86 13.46
C VAL A 92 7.14 6.87 12.41
N LEU A 93 8.05 5.99 12.80
CA LEU A 93 8.51 4.90 11.95
C LEU A 93 7.39 3.89 11.77
N ILE A 94 7.06 3.60 10.52
CA ILE A 94 6.00 2.65 10.18
C ILE A 94 6.63 1.32 9.75
N PRO A 95 6.42 0.23 10.51
CA PRO A 95 6.88 -1.10 10.11
C PRO A 95 6.31 -1.52 8.76
N GLY A 96 7.16 -2.04 7.89
CA GLY A 96 6.82 -2.40 6.53
C GLY A 96 6.91 -1.24 5.53
N LEU A 97 7.03 0.02 5.98
CA LEU A 97 7.19 1.17 5.09
C LEU A 97 8.54 1.88 5.30
N ASP A 98 8.79 2.35 6.52
CA ASP A 98 10.04 3.00 6.92
C ASP A 98 11.07 1.97 7.40
N GLU A 99 10.60 0.92 8.08
CA GLU A 99 11.41 -0.20 8.59
C GLU A 99 10.96 -1.54 8.00
N GLU A 100 11.79 -2.57 8.12
CA GLU A 100 11.45 -3.92 7.70
C GLU A 100 10.40 -4.55 8.63
N LEU A 101 9.38 -5.19 8.04
CA LEU A 101 8.39 -5.99 8.77
C LEU A 101 8.70 -7.48 8.60
N TYR A 102 8.98 -8.19 9.69
CA TYR A 102 9.22 -9.63 9.62
C TYR A 102 7.89 -10.40 9.63
N VAL A 103 7.73 -11.28 8.65
CA VAL A 103 6.56 -12.13 8.50
C VAL A 103 6.98 -13.59 8.44
N GLU A 104 6.32 -14.41 9.26
CA GLU A 104 6.55 -15.85 9.31
C GLU A 104 5.95 -16.56 8.09
N PRO A 105 6.44 -17.78 7.74
CA PRO A 105 5.86 -18.56 6.66
C PRO A 105 4.35 -18.77 6.82
N GLY A 106 3.60 -18.73 5.72
CA GLY A 106 2.15 -18.85 5.73
C GLY A 106 1.49 -18.34 4.47
N VAL A 107 0.17 -18.49 4.38
CA VAL A 107 -0.67 -17.92 3.31
C VAL A 107 -1.50 -16.81 3.92
N TYR A 108 -1.36 -15.60 3.36
CA TYR A 108 -1.97 -14.41 3.90
C TYR A 108 -2.81 -13.72 2.81
N GLY A 109 -4.10 -13.57 3.04
CA GLY A 109 -4.93 -12.69 2.22
C GLY A 109 -4.45 -11.24 2.34
N SER A 110 -4.43 -10.53 1.24
CA SER A 110 -3.97 -9.14 1.19
C SER A 110 -5.02 -8.21 0.60
N THR A 111 -5.15 -7.03 1.22
CA THR A 111 -6.16 -6.03 0.89
C THR A 111 -5.54 -4.65 0.98
N LEU A 112 -5.79 -3.79 -0.01
CA LEU A 112 -5.45 -2.36 0.06
C LEU A 112 -6.72 -1.55 0.30
N VAL A 113 -6.73 -0.78 1.38
CA VAL A 113 -7.78 0.22 1.65
C VAL A 113 -7.22 1.59 1.32
N VAL A 114 -7.94 2.34 0.48
CA VAL A 114 -7.61 3.73 0.11
C VAL A 114 -8.75 4.61 0.59
N SER A 115 -8.50 5.50 1.54
CA SER A 115 -9.50 6.43 2.07
C SER A 115 -9.09 7.87 1.87
N TRP A 116 -10.04 8.73 1.53
CA TRP A 116 -9.81 10.16 1.27
C TRP A 116 -10.90 11.01 1.91
N ASP A 117 -10.51 12.20 2.36
CA ASP A 117 -11.44 13.23 2.86
C ASP A 117 -11.62 14.39 1.87
N LEU A 118 -10.78 14.43 0.84
CA LEU A 118 -10.79 15.47 -0.19
C LEU A 118 -10.44 14.88 -1.55
N ALA A 119 -11.43 14.92 -2.45
CA ALA A 119 -11.30 14.63 -3.87
C ALA A 119 -12.13 15.62 -4.68
N GLU A 120 -11.51 16.29 -5.64
CA GLU A 120 -12.16 17.30 -6.50
C GLU A 120 -11.54 17.31 -7.89
N GLY A 121 -12.35 17.54 -8.91
CA GLY A 121 -11.90 17.60 -10.30
C GLY A 121 -11.97 16.24 -10.99
N SER A 122 -11.25 16.10 -12.10
CA SER A 122 -11.33 14.90 -12.92
C SER A 122 -10.01 14.48 -13.53
N GLY A 123 -9.79 13.18 -13.62
CA GLY A 123 -8.59 12.64 -14.26
C GLY A 123 -8.41 11.16 -13.98
N SER A 124 -7.18 10.71 -14.17
CA SER A 124 -6.75 9.34 -13.91
C SER A 124 -5.54 9.36 -12.98
N HIS A 125 -5.55 8.44 -12.01
CA HIS A 125 -4.46 8.20 -11.09
C HIS A 125 -3.99 6.77 -11.25
N LYS A 126 -2.69 6.56 -11.46
CA LYS A 126 -2.08 5.24 -11.39
C LYS A 126 -1.24 5.16 -10.12
N LEU A 127 -1.65 4.28 -9.23
CA LEU A 127 -0.93 3.93 -8.01
C LEU A 127 -0.24 2.58 -8.24
N THR A 128 1.07 2.53 -8.16
CA THR A 128 1.81 1.26 -8.12
C THR A 128 2.21 0.98 -6.68
N VAL A 129 1.82 -0.17 -6.13
CA VAL A 129 2.22 -0.64 -4.80
C VAL A 129 3.07 -1.89 -4.98
N ARG A 130 4.28 -1.89 -4.43
CA ARG A 130 5.21 -3.01 -4.49
C ARG A 130 5.46 -3.56 -3.10
N VAL A 131 5.34 -4.86 -2.95
CA VAL A 131 5.70 -5.57 -1.73
C VAL A 131 6.93 -6.40 -2.04
N ARG A 132 8.05 -6.01 -1.45
CA ARG A 132 9.34 -6.67 -1.61
C ARG A 132 9.65 -7.54 -0.41
N GLY A 133 10.05 -8.77 -0.68
CA GLY A 133 10.54 -9.71 0.32
C GLY A 133 12.04 -9.89 0.21
N ARG A 134 12.71 -10.01 1.35
CA ARG A 134 14.04 -10.62 1.44
C ARG A 134 13.95 -11.77 2.42
N GLU A 135 14.53 -12.91 2.07
CA GLU A 135 14.66 -13.99 3.04
C GLU A 135 15.51 -13.50 4.22
N GLY A 136 14.96 -13.66 5.43
CA GLY A 136 15.67 -13.24 6.63
C GLY A 136 16.90 -14.12 6.82
N SER A 137 18.09 -13.53 6.89
CA SER A 137 19.17 -14.14 7.68
C SER A 137 18.69 -14.22 9.13
N PRO A 138 19.05 -15.24 9.93
CA PRO A 138 18.71 -15.27 11.34
C PRO A 138 19.32 -14.05 12.03
N GLY A 139 18.51 -13.01 12.27
CA GLY A 139 18.91 -11.84 13.03
C GLY A 139 19.30 -12.27 14.44
N LYS A 140 20.40 -11.72 14.96
CA LYS A 140 20.92 -12.03 16.30
C LYS A 140 19.81 -11.91 17.33
N VAL A 141 19.58 -13.01 18.05
CA VAL A 141 18.80 -13.03 19.28
C VAL A 141 19.48 -12.07 20.26
N TYR A 142 18.90 -10.89 20.47
CA TYR A 142 19.28 -10.05 21.60
C TYR A 142 18.66 -10.66 22.85
N ASN A 143 19.41 -11.57 23.49
CA ASN A 143 19.10 -11.99 24.85
C ASN A 143 19.26 -10.77 25.76
N ARG A 144 18.13 -10.22 26.23
CA ARG A 144 18.16 -9.37 27.43
C ARG A 144 18.61 -10.26 28.60
N THR A 145 19.81 -10.00 29.09
CA THR A 145 20.28 -10.42 30.41
C THR A 145 19.87 -9.38 31.43
#